data_AF-A0A0P4V2X3-F1
#
_entry.id   AF-A0A0P4V2X3-F1
#
_cell.length_a   1.000
_cell.length_b   1.000
_cell.length_c   1.000
_cell.angle_alpha   90.00
_cell.angle_beta   90.00
_cell.angle_gamma   90.00
#
_symmetry.space_group_name_H-M   'P 1'
#
loop_
_entity.id
_entity.type
_entity.pdbx_description
1 polymer ?
#
loop_
_entity_poly.entity_id
_entity_poly.type
_entity_poly.pdbx_seq_one_letter_code
_entity_poly.pdbx_strand_id
1 'polypeptide(L)'
;MVEAVLDALEGWMNQNILQALKASGDPLSRFEQMCDRLSEVYEEGTQPCLSAILLLGSARDIFHDRVKVLYRAWIEAIAEVLVTAGLDHTAATQRGEDAVITIQGSLILSQGLNDSVSFQRAIKQLPQQLCRDLNL
;
A
#
# COMPACT_ATOMS: atom_id res chain seq x y z
N MET A 1 6.16 -22.17 -8.75
CA MET A 1 6.07 -21.81 -7.31
C MET A 1 6.02 -20.30 -7.14
N VAL A 2 6.98 -19.53 -7.67
CA VAL A 2 6.96 -18.05 -7.52
C VAL A 2 5.78 -17.39 -8.25
N GLU A 3 5.37 -17.90 -9.42
CA GLU A 3 4.13 -17.44 -10.09
C GLU A 3 2.90 -17.56 -9.19
N ALA A 4 2.73 -18.69 -8.49
CA ALA A 4 1.61 -18.87 -7.57
C ALA A 4 1.66 -17.91 -6.37
N VAL A 5 2.86 -17.50 -5.93
CA VAL A 5 3.02 -16.47 -4.88
C VAL A 5 2.55 -15.12 -5.40
N LEU A 6 2.89 -14.78 -6.65
CA LEU A 6 2.44 -13.54 -7.26
C LEU A 6 0.93 -13.55 -7.52
N ASP A 7 0.36 -14.66 -8.01
CA ASP A 7 -1.08 -14.81 -8.19
C ASP A 7 -1.82 -14.65 -6.85
N ALA A 8 -1.27 -15.22 -5.76
CA ALA A 8 -1.82 -15.06 -4.41
C ALA A 8 -1.72 -13.60 -3.92
N LEU A 9 -0.58 -12.93 -4.16
CA LEU A 9 -0.40 -11.52 -3.83
C LEU A 9 -1.39 -10.64 -4.60
N GLU A 10 -1.55 -10.86 -5.91
CA GLU A 10 -2.51 -10.13 -6.74
C GLU A 10 -3.95 -10.35 -6.26
N GLY A 11 -4.32 -11.60 -6.00
CA GLY A 11 -5.64 -11.94 -5.46
C GLY A 11 -5.90 -11.25 -4.12
N TRP A 12 -4.92 -11.29 -3.21
CA TRP A 12 -5.03 -10.68 -1.90
C TRP A 12 -5.13 -9.16 -1.97
N MET A 13 -4.27 -8.50 -2.76
CA MET A 13 -4.29 -7.05 -2.98
C MET A 13 -5.63 -6.59 -3.54
N ASN A 14 -6.15 -7.30 -4.54
CA ASN A 14 -7.45 -6.99 -5.12
C ASN A 14 -8.56 -7.08 -4.06
N GLN A 15 -8.60 -8.17 -3.28
CA GLN A 15 -9.68 -8.45 -2.34
C GLN A 15 -9.64 -7.58 -1.08
N ASN A 16 -8.46 -7.16 -0.62
CA ASN A 16 -8.29 -6.51 0.67
C ASN A 16 -7.94 -5.03 0.57
N ILE A 17 -7.12 -4.64 -0.41
CA ILE A 17 -6.68 -3.25 -0.57
C ILE A 17 -7.58 -2.51 -1.54
N LEU A 18 -7.70 -2.99 -2.78
CA LEU A 18 -8.47 -2.27 -3.80
C LEU A 18 -9.96 -2.25 -3.48
N GLN A 19 -10.52 -3.31 -2.89
CA GLN A 19 -11.93 -3.31 -2.45
C GLN A 19 -12.17 -2.36 -1.28
N ALA A 20 -11.28 -2.32 -0.27
CA ALA A 20 -11.38 -1.36 0.83
C ALA A 20 -11.34 0.08 0.30
N LEU A 21 -10.43 0.35 -0.62
CA LEU A 21 -10.35 1.64 -1.29
C LEU A 21 -11.55 1.93 -2.18
N LYS A 22 -12.31 0.97 -2.69
CA LYS A 22 -13.55 1.19 -3.48
C LYS A 22 -14.83 1.19 -2.64
N ALA A 23 -14.73 0.86 -1.36
CA ALA A 23 -15.89 0.79 -0.48
C ALA A 23 -16.58 2.15 -0.33
N SER A 24 -17.87 2.11 0.01
CA SER A 24 -18.62 3.30 0.39
C SER A 24 -18.16 3.81 1.75
N GLY A 25 -18.17 5.13 1.94
CA GLY A 25 -17.75 5.76 3.19
C GLY A 25 -16.92 7.01 2.93
N ASP A 26 -16.62 7.74 4.01
CA ASP A 26 -15.71 8.86 3.92
C ASP A 26 -14.26 8.38 3.64
N PRO A 27 -13.40 9.24 3.07
CA PRO A 27 -12.02 8.92 2.76
C PRO A 27 -11.20 8.36 3.92
N LEU A 28 -11.39 8.88 5.14
CA LEU A 28 -10.62 8.45 6.31
C LEU A 28 -10.94 6.99 6.64
N SER A 29 -12.22 6.63 6.72
CA SER A 29 -12.67 5.26 6.97
C SER A 29 -12.13 4.26 5.93
N ARG A 30 -12.05 4.65 4.65
CA ARG A 30 -11.50 3.79 3.57
C ARG A 30 -9.99 3.58 3.73
N PHE A 31 -9.24 4.60 4.12
CA PHE A 31 -7.80 4.49 4.37
C PHE A 31 -7.48 3.73 5.66
N GLU A 32 -8.29 3.88 6.71
CA GLU A 32 -8.17 3.08 7.93
C GLU A 32 -8.34 1.59 7.60
N GLN A 33 -9.39 1.22 6.88
CA GLN A 33 -9.60 -0.17 6.43
C GLN A 33 -8.43 -0.71 5.59
N MET A 34 -7.90 0.09 4.67
CA MET A 34 -6.71 -0.29 3.90
C MET A 34 -5.52 -0.56 4.82
N CYS A 35 -5.26 0.35 5.77
CA CYS A 35 -4.14 0.26 6.70
C CYS A 35 -4.26 -0.95 7.63
N ASP A 36 -5.45 -1.25 8.14
CA ASP A 36 -5.72 -2.43 8.96
C ASP A 36 -5.37 -3.72 8.21
N ARG A 37 -5.80 -3.85 6.94
CA ARG A 37 -5.48 -5.02 6.10
C ARG A 37 -3.99 -5.18 5.85
N LEU A 38 -3.28 -4.08 5.66
CA LEU A 38 -1.82 -4.10 5.51
C LEU A 38 -1.14 -4.50 6.81
N SER A 39 -1.62 -4.00 7.94
CA SER A 39 -1.11 -4.37 9.26
C SER A 39 -1.28 -5.86 9.52
N GLU A 40 -2.45 -6.43 9.19
CA GLU A 40 -2.73 -7.86 9.29
C GLU A 40 -1.78 -8.72 8.44
N VAL A 41 -1.65 -8.43 7.14
CA VAL A 41 -0.85 -9.28 6.23
C VAL A 41 0.65 -9.22 6.52
N TYR A 42 1.12 -8.08 7.04
CA TYR A 42 2.52 -7.91 7.40
C TYR A 42 2.81 -8.25 8.87
N GLU A 43 1.84 -8.83 9.60
CA GLU A 43 1.94 -9.17 11.02
C GLU A 43 2.49 -8.00 11.85
N GLU A 44 1.86 -6.83 11.72
CA GLU A 44 2.28 -5.59 12.39
C GLU A 44 3.72 -5.16 12.03
N GLY A 45 4.22 -5.55 10.86
CA GLY A 45 5.54 -5.17 10.32
C GLY A 45 6.67 -6.15 10.58
N THR A 46 6.38 -7.31 11.19
CA THR A 46 7.38 -8.37 11.40
C THR A 46 7.64 -9.19 10.13
N GLN A 47 6.67 -9.27 9.21
CA GLN A 47 6.86 -9.89 7.90
C GLN A 47 7.54 -8.93 6.93
N PRO A 48 8.42 -9.42 6.05
CA PRO A 48 9.10 -8.59 5.08
C PRO A 48 8.15 -8.10 3.99
N CYS A 49 8.58 -7.03 3.32
CA CYS A 49 7.98 -6.56 2.09
C CYS A 49 8.00 -7.67 1.01
N LEU A 50 6.83 -8.15 0.61
CA LEU A 50 6.70 -9.22 -0.39
C LEU A 50 7.29 -8.85 -1.76
N SER A 51 7.20 -7.57 -2.15
CA SER A 51 7.79 -7.11 -3.41
C SER A 51 9.31 -7.05 -3.37
N ALA A 52 9.94 -6.97 -2.19
CA ALA A 52 11.40 -7.00 -2.07
C ALA A 52 11.96 -8.30 -2.64
N ILE A 53 11.28 -9.43 -2.48
CA ILE A 53 11.70 -10.71 -3.06
C ILE A 53 11.47 -10.72 -4.58
N LEU A 54 10.33 -10.20 -5.04
CA LEU A 54 9.92 -10.25 -6.45
C LEU A 54 10.68 -9.27 -7.35
N LEU A 55 11.27 -8.22 -6.78
CA LEU A 55 11.99 -7.17 -7.51
C LEU A 55 13.52 -7.33 -7.45
N LEU A 56 14.03 -8.44 -6.92
CA LEU A 56 15.46 -8.74 -6.83
C LEU A 56 15.88 -9.89 -7.74
N GLY A 57 17.14 -9.84 -8.20
CA GLY A 57 17.77 -10.92 -8.97
C GLY A 57 17.01 -11.30 -10.23
N SER A 58 17.08 -12.58 -10.61
CA SER A 58 16.42 -13.13 -11.80
C SER A 58 14.89 -13.22 -11.68
N ALA A 59 14.34 -13.14 -10.46
CA ALA A 59 12.88 -13.07 -10.27
C ALA A 59 12.33 -11.77 -10.86
N ARG A 60 13.08 -10.67 -10.78
CA ARG A 60 12.69 -9.38 -11.35
C ARG A 60 12.37 -9.50 -12.84
N ASP A 61 13.21 -10.17 -13.62
CA ASP A 61 13.04 -10.27 -15.08
C ASP A 61 11.72 -10.96 -15.48
N ILE A 62 11.16 -11.77 -14.58
CA ILE A 62 9.93 -12.52 -14.79
C ILE A 62 8.71 -11.73 -14.28
N PHE A 63 8.83 -11.07 -13.13
CA PHE A 63 7.67 -10.53 -12.39
C PHE A 63 7.54 -9.00 -12.43
N HIS A 64 8.56 -8.30 -12.91
CA HIS A 64 8.61 -6.84 -12.87
C HIS A 64 7.37 -6.16 -13.44
N ASP A 65 6.89 -6.60 -14.61
CA ASP A 65 5.75 -5.94 -15.26
C ASP A 65 4.44 -6.14 -14.50
N ARG A 66 4.25 -7.30 -13.88
CA ARG A 66 3.08 -7.58 -13.03
C ARG A 66 3.13 -6.78 -11.74
N VAL A 67 4.28 -6.73 -11.07
CA VAL A 67 4.48 -5.91 -9.86
C VAL A 67 4.28 -4.42 -10.16
N LYS A 68 4.74 -3.95 -11.33
CA LYS A 68 4.50 -2.58 -11.80
C LYS A 68 3.01 -2.28 -12.00
N VAL A 69 2.24 -3.20 -12.57
CA VAL A 69 0.79 -3.06 -12.71
C VAL A 69 0.12 -2.97 -11.35
N LEU A 70 0.51 -3.83 -10.40
CA LEU A 70 -0.01 -3.81 -9.03
C LEU A 70 0.22 -2.48 -8.32
N TYR A 71 1.45 -1.96 -8.34
CA TYR A 71 1.73 -0.68 -7.69
C TYR A 71 0.96 0.47 -8.33
N ARG A 72 0.86 0.51 -9.66
CA ARG A 72 0.07 1.54 -10.36
C ARG A 72 -1.41 1.47 -9.97
N ALA A 73 -1.99 0.28 -9.94
CA ALA A 73 -3.39 0.10 -9.55
C ALA A 73 -3.64 0.54 -8.10
N TRP A 74 -2.69 0.28 -7.20
CA TRP A 74 -2.80 0.72 -5.81
C TRP A 74 -2.68 2.24 -5.65
N ILE A 75 -1.69 2.86 -6.29
CA ILE A 75 -1.50 4.32 -6.28
C ILE A 75 -2.74 5.01 -6.86
N GLU A 76 -3.24 4.54 -8.01
CA GLU A 76 -4.45 5.11 -8.63
C GLU A 76 -5.67 4.97 -7.72
N ALA A 77 -5.86 3.81 -7.07
CA ALA A 77 -6.99 3.62 -6.16
C ALA A 77 -6.94 4.58 -4.95
N ILE A 78 -5.76 4.89 -4.42
CA ILE A 78 -5.60 5.93 -3.40
C ILE A 78 -5.94 7.31 -3.98
N ALA A 79 -5.42 7.60 -5.18
CA ALA A 79 -5.65 8.87 -5.85
C ALA A 79 -7.14 9.11 -6.11
N GLU A 80 -7.89 8.09 -6.57
CA GLU A 80 -9.33 8.16 -6.78
C GLU A 80 -10.08 8.55 -5.50
N VAL A 81 -9.71 7.98 -4.34
CA VAL A 81 -10.31 8.36 -3.05
C VAL A 81 -10.04 9.85 -2.75
N LEU A 82 -8.81 10.31 -2.93
CA LEU A 82 -8.43 11.70 -2.68
C LEU A 82 -9.09 12.68 -3.65
N VAL A 83 -9.24 12.31 -4.92
CA VAL A 83 -9.96 13.12 -5.93
C VAL A 83 -11.43 13.27 -5.54
N THR A 84 -12.09 12.20 -5.04
CA THR A 84 -13.46 12.32 -4.53
C THR A 84 -13.58 13.24 -3.32
N ALA A 85 -12.47 13.47 -2.61
CA ALA A 85 -12.37 14.39 -1.49
C ALA A 85 -11.94 15.82 -1.89
N GLY A 86 -11.83 16.11 -3.19
CA GLY A 86 -11.59 17.46 -3.71
C GLY A 86 -10.15 17.80 -4.08
N LEU A 87 -9.22 16.83 -4.07
CA LEU A 87 -7.88 17.03 -4.61
C LEU A 87 -7.86 16.99 -6.14
N ASP A 88 -6.95 17.75 -6.74
CA ASP A 88 -6.63 17.55 -8.14
C ASP A 88 -5.91 16.21 -8.34
N HIS A 89 -6.10 15.60 -9.51
CA HIS A 89 -5.60 14.25 -9.80
C HIS A 89 -4.07 14.14 -9.71
N THR A 90 -3.33 15.21 -10.04
CA THR A 90 -1.86 15.19 -9.98
C THR A 90 -1.37 15.13 -8.54
N ALA A 91 -1.90 16.01 -7.67
CA ALA A 91 -1.59 16.00 -6.25
C ALA A 91 -2.07 14.70 -5.57
N ALA A 92 -3.22 14.18 -5.96
CA ALA A 92 -3.75 12.91 -5.46
C ALA A 92 -2.84 11.72 -5.82
N THR A 93 -2.36 11.67 -7.06
CA THR A 93 -1.44 10.62 -7.54
C THR A 93 -0.12 10.67 -6.79
N GLN A 94 0.47 11.87 -6.64
CA GLN A 94 1.72 12.04 -5.88
C GLN A 94 1.54 11.61 -4.42
N ARG A 95 0.41 11.98 -3.79
CA ARG A 95 0.11 11.58 -2.41
C ARG A 95 -0.12 10.07 -2.27
N GLY A 96 -0.70 9.42 -3.28
CA GLY A 96 -0.80 7.97 -3.35
C GLY A 96 0.57 7.29 -3.45
N GLU A 97 1.47 7.83 -4.26
CA GLU A 97 2.85 7.35 -4.37
C GLU A 97 3.61 7.50 -3.03
N ASP A 98 3.53 8.67 -2.39
CA ASP A 98 4.14 8.93 -1.08
C ASP A 98 3.65 7.95 0.00
N ALA A 99 2.37 7.58 -0.04
CA ALA A 99 1.80 6.60 0.88
C ALA A 99 2.37 5.20 0.65
N VAL A 100 2.47 4.75 -0.60
CA VAL A 100 3.10 3.47 -0.95
C VAL A 100 4.58 3.47 -0.55
N ILE A 101 5.31 4.56 -0.78
CA ILE A 101 6.70 4.74 -0.32
C ILE A 101 6.80 4.59 1.20
N THR A 102 5.90 5.23 1.95
CA THR A 102 5.88 5.19 3.41
C THR A 102 5.67 3.76 3.92
N ILE A 103 4.73 3.02 3.33
CA ILE A 103 4.45 1.63 3.72
C ILE A 103 5.63 0.72 3.38
N GLN A 104 6.10 0.75 2.13
CA GLN A 104 7.15 -0.17 1.69
C GLN A 104 8.50 0.15 2.34
N GLY A 105 8.83 1.44 2.47
CA GLY A 105 10.05 1.89 3.13
C GLY A 105 10.08 1.55 4.62
N SER A 106 8.95 1.66 5.31
CA SER A 106 8.87 1.29 6.73
C SER A 106 9.02 -0.22 6.96
N LEU A 107 8.49 -1.07 6.06
CA LEU A 107 8.73 -2.53 6.10
C LEU A 107 10.22 -2.86 5.93
N ILE A 108 10.90 -2.23 4.97
CA ILE A 108 12.35 -2.42 4.78
C ILE A 108 13.13 -2.01 6.03
N LEU A 109 12.78 -0.87 6.64
CA LEU A 109 13.42 -0.40 7.86
C LEU A 109 13.18 -1.37 9.02
N SER A 110 11.96 -1.89 9.16
CA SER A 110 11.63 -2.84 10.21
C SER A 110 12.41 -4.14 10.11
N GLN A 111 12.61 -4.66 8.88
CA GLN A 111 13.47 -5.82 8.65
C GLN A 111 14.95 -5.51 8.91
N GLY A 112 15.44 -4.35 8.47
CA GLY A 112 16.83 -3.95 8.67
C GLY A 112 17.22 -3.71 10.13
N LEU A 113 16.27 -3.25 10.95
CA LEU A 113 16.45 -3.01 12.39
C LEU A 113 16.06 -4.21 13.27
N ASN A 114 15.39 -5.21 12.69
CA ASN A 114 14.74 -6.29 13.46
C ASN A 114 13.77 -5.73 14.53
N ASP A 115 13.02 -4.68 14.17
CA ASP A 115 12.09 -3.94 15.03
C ASP A 115 10.93 -3.35 14.21
N SER A 116 9.69 -3.73 14.54
CA SER A 116 8.50 -3.32 13.81
C SER A 116 7.95 -1.93 14.16
N VAL A 117 8.51 -1.25 15.17
CA VAL A 117 7.99 0.05 15.66
C VAL A 117 7.88 1.10 14.56
N SER A 118 8.80 1.13 13.60
CA SER A 118 8.76 2.10 12.50
C SER A 118 7.57 1.89 11.56
N PHE A 119 7.26 0.63 11.21
CA PHE A 119 6.07 0.28 10.42
C PHE A 119 4.79 0.59 11.19
N GLN A 120 4.69 0.16 12.45
CA GLN A 120 3.50 0.38 13.28
C GLN A 120 3.17 1.87 13.42
N ARG A 121 4.18 2.71 13.63
CA ARG A 121 3.99 4.16 13.65
C ARG A 121 3.52 4.70 12.31
N ALA A 122 4.16 4.28 11.22
CA ALA A 122 3.85 4.75 9.88
C ALA A 122 2.42 4.39 9.47
N ILE A 123 2.04 3.11 9.60
CA ILE A 123 0.73 2.60 9.18
C ILE A 123 -0.41 3.22 10.01
N LYS A 124 -0.18 3.45 11.31
CA LYS A 124 -1.16 4.09 12.21
C LYS A 124 -1.42 5.57 11.88
N GLN A 125 -0.40 6.29 11.41
CA GLN A 125 -0.52 7.72 11.09
C GLN A 125 -0.98 7.98 9.66
N LEU A 126 -0.83 6.99 8.78
CA LEU A 126 -1.03 7.15 7.35
C LEU A 126 -2.44 7.62 6.96
N PRO A 127 -3.55 7.12 7.54
CA PRO A 127 -4.89 7.59 7.17
C PRO A 127 -5.07 9.10 7.37
N GLN A 128 -4.63 9.62 8.51
CA GLN A 128 -4.73 11.05 8.81
C GLN A 128 -3.78 11.88 7.92
N GLN A 129 -2.59 11.35 7.60
CA GLN A 129 -1.66 12.01 6.69
C GLN A 129 -2.17 12.08 5.25
N LEU A 130 -2.82 11.01 4.77
CA LEU A 130 -3.49 10.99 3.47
C LEU A 130 -4.61 12.04 3.41
N CYS A 131 -5.38 12.15 4.50
CA CYS A 131 -6.49 13.07 4.61
C CYS A 131 -6.12 14.51 5.00
N ARG A 132 -4.83 14.85 5.12
CA ARG A 132 -4.41 16.21 5.46
C ARG A 132 -4.89 17.23 4.43
N ASP A 133 -5.28 18.40 4.90
CA ASP A 133 -5.72 19.53 4.07
C ASP A 133 -6.94 19.21 3.17
N LEU A 134 -7.68 18.14 3.48
CA LEU A 134 -8.98 17.84 2.89
C LEU A 134 -10.09 18.52 3.70
N ASN A 135 -11.07 19.12 3.02
CA ASN A 135 -12.29 19.60 3.66
C ASN A 135 -13.28 18.43 3.80
N LEU A 136 -13.05 17.58 4.82
CA LEU A 136 -13.94 16.45 5.17
C LEU A 136 -15.14 16.88 6.02
#